data_AF-A0A8H3H3W4-F1
#
_entry.id   AF-A0A8H3H3W4-F1
#
_cell.length_a   1.000
_cell.length_b   1.000
_cell.length_c   1.000
_cell.angle_alpha   90.00
_cell.angle_beta   90.00
_cell.angle_gamma   90.00
#
_symmetry.space_group_name_H-M   'P 1'
#
loop_
_entity.id
_entity.type
_entity.pdbx_description
1 polymer ?
#
loop_
_entity_poly.entity_id
_entity_poly.type
_entity_poly.pdbx_seq_one_letter_code
_entity_poly.pdbx_strand_id
1 'polypeptide(L)'
;MFPHVILLPDSSLFIAANNMAMKFSWETNTERRLPNLPKGQRVAYPMSAPAVLLPLTWEDNYTPQVAIFGGSELPDTLRENEVSSQSPTSKQVSRIALDAGGIAAGWSTENMPEGRIMADATILPDGKILIVNGAKTGTAGYGNVPDQASFFFALYLECTKADWIMQVGQSNADNPAFTPVLYDPAAPAGSRFSSAGMPTSNIARLYHSVSTLLPDGRVMIAGSNPNADVSSVKYKTEYQVEYLNPPYMMKVRPSYTGLPRTWNYGQQITLMVTLPVSMGITTMSVSLMDLGFSTHGVHMDMRMVRLKCTLSSSRRTLTITGPPNASVYPPGPAWVYILANGVPSQARMVLIGNGNSPPVDQSAIDNMLANTGGP
;
A
#
# COMPACT_ATOMS: atom_id res chain seq x y z
N MET A 1 -5.17 -9.47 -14.43
CA MET A 1 -3.84 -9.03 -13.97
C MET A 1 -3.98 -7.62 -13.40
N PHE A 2 -3.34 -7.33 -12.26
CA PHE A 2 -3.46 -6.03 -11.58
C PHE A 2 -2.10 -5.31 -11.58
N PRO A 3 -1.83 -4.37 -12.52
CA PRO A 3 -0.64 -3.53 -12.45
C PRO A 3 -0.76 -2.54 -11.28
N HIS A 4 0.37 -2.11 -10.73
CA HIS A 4 0.38 -0.95 -9.84
C HIS A 4 0.27 0.30 -10.68
N VAL A 5 -0.73 1.13 -10.42
CA VAL A 5 -0.92 2.43 -11.07
C VAL A 5 -1.10 3.46 -9.97
N ILE A 6 -0.20 4.44 -9.91
CA ILE A 6 -0.15 5.44 -8.83
C ILE A 6 -0.05 6.83 -9.45
N LEU A 7 -1.00 7.72 -9.15
CA LEU A 7 -0.92 9.13 -9.52
C LEU A 7 0.21 9.83 -8.74
N LEU A 8 1.04 10.59 -9.44
CA LEU A 8 2.19 11.32 -8.87
C LEU A 8 1.88 12.81 -8.67
N PRO A 9 2.63 13.52 -7.80
CA PRO A 9 2.42 14.94 -7.51
C PRO A 9 2.74 15.90 -8.66
N ASP A 10 3.16 15.38 -9.82
CA ASP A 10 3.33 16.10 -11.07
C ASP A 10 2.29 15.70 -12.14
N SER A 11 1.16 15.13 -11.71
CA SER A 11 0.05 14.65 -12.54
C SER A 11 0.36 13.42 -13.42
N SER A 12 1.60 12.95 -13.47
CA SER A 12 1.93 11.72 -14.19
C SER A 12 1.57 10.45 -13.39
N LEU A 13 1.65 9.28 -14.02
CA LEU A 13 1.39 7.99 -13.39
C LEU A 13 2.70 7.22 -13.23
N PHE A 14 2.96 6.66 -12.05
CA PHE A 14 3.87 5.53 -11.91
C PHE A 14 3.11 4.25 -12.23
N ILE A 15 3.67 3.42 -13.11
CA ILE A 15 3.09 2.12 -13.48
C ILE A 15 4.15 1.04 -13.32
N ALA A 16 3.81 -0.05 -12.63
CA ALA A 16 4.66 -1.23 -12.52
C ALA A 16 3.88 -2.52 -12.76
N ALA A 17 4.45 -3.41 -13.58
CA ALA A 17 3.92 -4.72 -13.90
C ALA A 17 5.06 -5.70 -14.17
N ASN A 18 4.90 -6.95 -13.73
CA ASN A 18 5.97 -7.95 -13.79
C ASN A 18 7.25 -7.43 -13.11
N ASN A 19 8.38 -7.32 -13.83
CA ASN A 19 9.62 -6.70 -13.36
C ASN A 19 9.89 -5.32 -13.99
N MET A 20 8.90 -4.74 -14.69
CA MET A 20 9.03 -3.50 -15.42
C MET A 20 8.35 -2.35 -14.67
N ALA A 21 8.89 -1.15 -14.83
CA ALA A 21 8.27 0.07 -14.32
C ALA A 21 8.42 1.22 -15.32
N MET A 22 7.49 2.16 -15.28
CA MET A 22 7.50 3.36 -16.11
C MET A 22 6.85 4.53 -15.38
N LYS A 23 7.22 5.73 -15.82
CA LYS A 23 6.47 6.96 -15.55
C LYS A 23 5.74 7.35 -16.83
N PHE A 24 4.43 7.54 -16.75
CA PHE A 24 3.56 7.79 -17.89
C PHE A 24 2.87 9.15 -17.75
N SER A 25 3.03 10.01 -18.74
CA SER A 25 2.29 11.26 -18.87
C SER A 25 1.05 11.00 -19.72
N TRP A 26 -0.13 11.03 -19.10
CA TRP A 26 -1.39 10.81 -19.80
C TRP A 26 -1.81 12.02 -20.66
N GLU A 27 -1.43 13.24 -20.25
CA GLU A 27 -1.68 14.47 -21.02
C GLU A 27 -0.98 14.40 -22.39
N THR A 28 0.29 13.99 -22.39
CA THR A 28 1.12 13.94 -23.60
C THR A 28 1.21 12.56 -24.23
N ASN A 29 0.54 11.55 -23.66
CA ASN A 29 0.66 10.14 -24.02
C ASN A 29 2.13 9.70 -24.18
N THR A 30 2.98 10.07 -23.21
CA THR A 30 4.42 9.84 -23.28
C THR A 30 4.87 8.90 -22.18
N GLU A 31 5.64 7.90 -22.57
CA GLU A 31 6.17 6.89 -21.69
C GLU A 31 7.66 7.11 -21.41
N ARG A 32 8.04 7.10 -20.13
CA ARG A 32 9.43 7.04 -19.70
C ARG A 32 9.67 5.73 -18.94
N ARG A 33 10.28 4.76 -19.63
CA ARG A 33 10.76 3.52 -19.00
C ARG A 33 11.72 3.84 -17.85
N LEU A 34 11.48 3.21 -16.71
CA LEU A 34 12.41 3.19 -15.58
C LEU A 34 13.28 1.94 -15.68
N PRO A 35 14.41 1.86 -14.97
CA PRO A 35 15.15 0.60 -14.84
C PRO A 35 14.22 -0.52 -14.36
N ASN A 36 14.40 -1.74 -14.86
CA ASN A 36 13.67 -2.90 -14.34
C ASN A 36 13.91 -3.07 -12.84
N LEU A 37 12.94 -3.67 -12.15
CA LEU A 37 13.11 -4.00 -10.74
C LEU A 37 14.34 -4.90 -10.56
N PRO A 38 15.20 -4.59 -9.57
CA PRO A 38 16.47 -5.27 -9.39
C PRO A 38 16.28 -6.72 -8.92
N LYS A 39 17.31 -7.54 -9.12
CA LYS A 39 17.40 -8.95 -8.65
C LYS A 39 16.26 -9.85 -9.13
N GLY A 40 15.59 -9.51 -10.22
CA GLY A 40 14.53 -10.33 -10.82
C GLY A 40 13.20 -10.30 -10.06
N GLN A 41 13.01 -9.33 -9.16
CA GLN A 41 11.74 -9.15 -8.45
C GLN A 41 10.60 -8.90 -9.44
N ARG A 42 9.50 -9.65 -9.26
CA ARG A 42 8.26 -9.52 -9.99
C ARG A 42 7.14 -9.20 -9.02
N VAL A 43 6.26 -8.29 -9.43
CA VAL A 43 5.34 -7.61 -8.50
C VAL A 43 3.88 -7.71 -8.88
N ALA A 44 3.58 -8.01 -10.15
CA ALA A 44 2.20 -8.21 -10.60
C ALA A 44 1.77 -9.68 -10.47
N TYR A 45 0.46 -9.89 -10.47
CA TYR A 45 -0.13 -11.23 -10.50
C TYR A 45 0.54 -12.14 -11.54
N PRO A 46 0.92 -13.39 -11.18
CA PRO A 46 0.67 -14.07 -9.91
C PRO A 46 1.76 -13.87 -8.83
N MET A 47 2.79 -13.05 -9.06
CA MET A 47 3.86 -12.76 -8.09
C MET A 47 3.51 -11.61 -7.14
N SER A 48 2.23 -11.24 -7.04
CA SER A 48 1.67 -10.06 -6.37
C SER A 48 2.43 -9.55 -5.14
N ALA A 49 3.06 -8.38 -5.26
CA ALA A 49 3.66 -7.60 -4.18
C ALA A 49 2.85 -6.32 -3.97
N PRO A 50 2.61 -5.83 -2.73
CA PRO A 50 2.02 -4.51 -2.57
C PRO A 50 3.02 -3.40 -2.91
N ALA A 51 2.50 -2.33 -3.50
CA ALA A 51 3.24 -1.10 -3.80
C ALA A 51 2.62 0.09 -3.07
N VAL A 52 3.45 1.04 -2.65
CA VAL A 52 3.03 2.23 -1.90
C VAL A 52 3.72 3.48 -2.44
N LEU A 53 2.95 4.53 -2.70
CA LEU A 53 3.48 5.91 -2.75
C LEU A 53 3.82 6.32 -1.33
N LEU A 54 5.12 6.42 -1.02
CA LEU A 54 5.57 6.82 0.31
C LEU A 54 5.03 8.22 0.65
N PRO A 55 4.86 8.55 1.95
CA PRO A 55 4.30 9.82 2.38
C PRO A 55 4.92 11.02 1.66
N LEU A 56 4.08 11.87 1.08
CA LEU A 56 4.49 13.13 0.46
C LEU A 56 4.62 14.19 1.57
N THR A 57 5.76 14.88 1.67
CA THR A 57 6.02 15.75 2.82
C THR A 57 6.30 17.18 2.40
N TRP A 58 5.83 18.16 3.17
CA TRP A 58 6.11 19.55 2.84
C TRP A 58 7.61 19.90 2.99
N GLU A 59 8.35 19.16 3.82
CA GLU A 59 9.78 19.38 4.06
C GLU A 59 10.66 19.04 2.84
N ASP A 60 10.27 18.05 2.03
CA ASP A 60 10.98 17.63 0.81
C ASP A 60 10.25 18.06 -0.48
N ASN A 61 9.41 19.10 -0.38
CA ASN A 61 8.62 19.62 -1.48
C ASN A 61 7.76 18.54 -2.18
N TYR A 62 7.24 17.59 -1.40
CA TYR A 62 6.37 16.51 -1.85
C TYR A 62 7.03 15.63 -2.92
N THR A 63 8.33 15.36 -2.78
CA THR A 63 9.08 14.53 -3.75
C THR A 63 8.54 13.09 -3.76
N PRO A 64 8.03 12.58 -4.90
CA PRO A 64 7.42 11.26 -4.93
C PRO A 64 8.45 10.14 -4.83
N GLN A 65 8.16 9.17 -3.97
CA GLN A 65 8.93 7.94 -3.88
C GLN A 65 7.98 6.75 -3.80
N VAL A 66 8.30 5.68 -4.51
CA VAL A 66 7.53 4.43 -4.46
C VAL A 66 8.37 3.35 -3.82
N ALA A 67 7.73 2.50 -3.01
CA ALA A 67 8.30 1.28 -2.47
C ALA A 67 7.41 0.08 -2.83
N ILE A 68 8.02 -1.04 -3.23
CA ILE A 68 7.33 -2.29 -3.58
C ILE A 68 7.89 -3.43 -2.72
N PHE A 69 7.01 -4.12 -2.00
CA PHE A 69 7.39 -5.02 -0.90
C PHE A 69 7.15 -6.49 -1.25
N GLY A 70 8.22 -7.26 -1.40
CA GLY A 70 8.17 -8.70 -1.61
C GLY A 70 7.80 -9.09 -3.04
N GLY A 71 6.84 -9.99 -3.19
CA GLY A 71 6.53 -10.63 -4.46
C GLY A 71 7.36 -11.89 -4.67
N SER A 72 7.84 -12.13 -5.89
CA SER A 72 8.64 -13.33 -6.20
C SER A 72 9.75 -13.04 -7.19
N GLU A 73 10.78 -13.90 -7.17
CA GLU A 73 11.89 -13.90 -8.13
C GLU A 73 11.74 -15.04 -9.16
N LEU A 74 10.65 -15.81 -9.09
CA LEU A 74 10.36 -16.88 -10.06
C LEU A 74 10.35 -16.32 -11.49
N PRO A 75 10.95 -17.01 -12.47
CA PRO A 75 10.84 -16.63 -13.87
C PRO A 75 9.38 -16.62 -14.33
N ASP A 76 9.00 -15.59 -15.09
CA ASP A 76 7.70 -15.47 -15.75
C ASP A 76 7.56 -16.37 -16.99
N THR A 77 8.64 -17.05 -17.36
CA THR A 77 8.66 -18.11 -18.38
C THR A 77 8.24 -19.47 -17.83
N LEU A 78 8.10 -19.61 -16.50
CA LEU A 78 7.63 -20.86 -15.91
C LEU A 78 6.17 -21.10 -16.32
N ARG A 79 5.90 -22.34 -16.70
CA ARG A 79 4.55 -22.84 -16.89
C ARG A 79 3.89 -23.04 -15.54
N GLU A 80 2.57 -23.08 -15.55
CA GLU A 80 1.75 -23.30 -14.37
C GLU A 80 2.14 -24.60 -13.62
N ASN A 81 2.48 -25.66 -14.36
CA ASN A 81 2.92 -26.93 -13.79
C ASN A 81 4.38 -26.94 -13.27
N GLU A 82 5.09 -25.82 -13.34
CA GLU A 82 6.46 -25.67 -12.84
C GLU A 82 6.51 -24.77 -11.58
N VAL A 83 5.35 -24.30 -11.12
CA VAL A 83 5.19 -23.49 -9.90
C VAL A 83 4.53 -24.36 -8.83
N SER A 84 4.88 -24.15 -7.55
CA SER A 84 4.30 -24.88 -6.42
C SER A 84 3.85 -23.92 -5.33
N SER A 85 2.93 -24.34 -4.48
CA SER A 85 2.58 -23.65 -3.22
C SER A 85 3.78 -23.41 -2.29
N GLN A 86 4.89 -24.13 -2.51
CA GLN A 86 6.13 -24.04 -1.76
C GLN A 86 7.21 -23.19 -2.45
N SER A 87 6.95 -22.65 -3.64
CA SER A 87 7.93 -21.81 -4.35
C SER A 87 8.36 -20.62 -3.49
N PRO A 88 9.64 -20.20 -3.52
CA PRO A 88 10.12 -19.13 -2.66
C PRO A 88 9.51 -17.77 -3.04
N THR A 89 9.23 -16.96 -2.03
CA THR A 89 8.84 -15.55 -2.18
C THR A 89 10.04 -14.64 -1.94
N SER A 90 9.98 -13.42 -2.47
CA SER A 90 11.04 -12.43 -2.29
C SER A 90 10.89 -11.70 -0.96
N LYS A 91 12.03 -11.45 -0.31
CA LYS A 91 12.15 -10.50 0.82
C LYS A 91 12.37 -9.07 0.36
N GLN A 92 12.66 -8.87 -0.93
CA GLN A 92 13.15 -7.61 -1.43
C GLN A 92 12.11 -6.51 -1.26
N VAL A 93 12.57 -5.34 -0.84
CA VAL A 93 11.85 -4.09 -1.00
C VAL A 93 12.62 -3.23 -1.97
N SER A 94 11.97 -2.82 -3.05
CA SER A 94 12.54 -1.92 -4.05
C SER A 94 11.94 -0.54 -3.91
N ARG A 95 12.81 0.46 -3.70
CA ARG A 95 12.42 1.86 -3.51
C ARG A 95 13.11 2.76 -4.51
N ILE A 96 12.37 3.67 -5.12
CA ILE A 96 12.87 4.66 -6.08
C ILE A 96 12.25 6.04 -5.82
N ALA A 97 13.04 7.09 -5.95
CA ALA A 97 12.56 8.46 -6.03
C ALA A 97 12.30 8.84 -7.50
N LEU A 98 11.17 9.51 -7.77
CA LEU A 98 10.64 9.70 -9.12
C LEU A 98 10.87 11.12 -9.68
N ASP A 99 11.78 11.85 -9.03
CA ASP A 99 12.40 13.07 -9.55
C ASP A 99 13.60 12.73 -10.46
N ALA A 100 14.17 13.75 -11.12
CA ALA A 100 15.25 13.51 -12.08
C ALA A 100 16.49 12.85 -11.45
N GLY A 101 16.86 13.27 -10.24
CA GLY A 101 18.00 12.72 -9.50
C GLY A 101 17.76 11.29 -9.03
N GLY A 102 16.57 11.01 -8.47
CA GLY A 102 16.18 9.67 -8.05
C GLY A 102 16.13 8.66 -9.19
N ILE A 103 15.59 9.05 -10.34
CA ILE A 103 15.56 8.18 -11.52
C ILE A 103 16.99 7.90 -12.03
N ALA A 104 17.88 8.89 -12.01
CA ALA A 104 19.28 8.70 -12.39
C ALA A 104 20.04 7.79 -11.41
N ALA A 105 19.72 7.84 -10.11
CA ALA A 105 20.29 6.96 -9.08
C ALA A 105 19.74 5.53 -9.16
N GLY A 106 18.51 5.35 -9.66
CA GLY A 106 17.87 4.05 -9.82
C GLY A 106 17.30 3.47 -8.52
N TRP A 107 17.00 2.16 -8.54
CA TRP A 107 16.39 1.47 -7.42
C TRP A 107 17.38 1.25 -6.26
N SER A 108 16.92 1.57 -5.06
CA SER A 108 17.50 1.08 -3.81
C SER A 108 16.81 -0.21 -3.37
N THR A 109 17.54 -1.11 -2.70
CA THR A 109 16.98 -2.37 -2.19
C THR A 109 17.30 -2.61 -0.73
N GLU A 110 16.35 -3.16 0.00
CA GLU A 110 16.48 -3.70 1.35
C GLU A 110 15.71 -5.02 1.44
N ASN A 111 15.83 -5.74 2.56
CA ASN A 111 15.09 -6.97 2.79
C ASN A 111 14.12 -6.81 3.97
N MET A 112 12.88 -7.23 3.77
CA MET A 112 11.95 -7.54 4.85
C MET A 112 12.50 -8.71 5.70
N PRO A 113 12.06 -8.86 6.96
CA PRO A 113 12.45 -10.00 7.81
C PRO A 113 12.12 -11.37 7.16
N GLU A 114 10.99 -11.43 6.47
CA GLU A 114 10.47 -12.62 5.78
C GLU A 114 9.97 -12.28 4.38
N GLY A 115 9.95 -13.28 3.51
CA GLY A 115 9.42 -13.13 2.16
C GLY A 115 7.90 -13.10 2.21
N ARG A 116 7.28 -12.32 1.32
CA ARG A 116 5.83 -12.17 1.33
C ARG A 116 5.28 -11.91 -0.06
N ILE A 117 4.26 -12.69 -0.46
CA ILE A 117 3.37 -12.40 -1.59
C ILE A 117 1.96 -12.13 -1.09
N MET A 118 1.13 -11.46 -1.88
CA MET A 118 -0.27 -11.15 -1.53
C MET A 118 -0.42 -10.38 -0.21
N ALA A 119 0.65 -9.70 0.20
CA ALA A 119 0.60 -8.82 1.34
C ALA A 119 -0.24 -7.59 1.02
N ASP A 120 -0.78 -6.97 2.06
CA ASP A 120 -1.26 -5.60 2.00
C ASP A 120 -0.25 -4.69 2.67
N ALA A 121 -0.08 -3.49 2.11
CA ALA A 121 0.72 -2.43 2.71
C ALA A 121 -0.19 -1.22 2.95
N THR A 122 -0.38 -0.85 4.22
CA THR A 122 -1.24 0.27 4.64
C THR A 122 -0.40 1.37 5.26
N ILE A 123 -0.51 2.60 4.73
CA ILE A 123 0.12 3.78 5.34
C ILE A 123 -0.65 4.13 6.63
N LEU A 124 0.09 4.31 7.72
CA LEU A 124 -0.43 4.76 9.01
C LEU A 124 -0.33 6.29 9.12
N PRO A 125 -1.10 6.94 10.02
CA PRO A 125 -1.07 8.39 10.19
C PRO A 125 0.30 8.98 10.52
N ASP A 126 1.19 8.20 11.12
CA ASP A 126 2.56 8.61 11.49
C ASP A 126 3.58 8.42 10.36
N GLY A 127 3.12 8.04 9.16
CA GLY A 127 3.94 7.87 7.97
C GLY A 127 4.64 6.51 7.86
N LYS A 128 4.47 5.63 8.85
CA LYS A 128 4.94 4.25 8.74
C LYS A 128 4.00 3.42 7.87
N ILE A 129 4.53 2.36 7.28
CA ILE A 129 3.75 1.41 6.48
C ILE A 129 3.61 0.12 7.27
N LEU A 130 2.38 -0.31 7.49
CA LEU A 130 2.06 -1.60 8.08
C LEU A 130 1.92 -2.63 6.96
N ILE A 131 2.71 -3.70 7.01
CA ILE A 131 2.65 -4.82 6.08
C ILE A 131 1.98 -5.99 6.80
N VAL A 132 0.84 -6.43 6.30
CA VAL A 132 0.02 -7.54 6.82
C VAL A 132 -0.35 -8.51 5.70
N ASN A 133 -0.99 -9.63 6.05
CA ASN A 133 -1.51 -10.62 5.10
C ASN A 133 -0.46 -11.27 4.20
N GLY A 134 -0.85 -12.26 3.41
CA GLY A 134 0.03 -12.94 2.48
C GLY A 134 0.75 -14.17 3.03
N ALA A 135 1.55 -14.75 2.14
CA ALA A 135 2.23 -16.03 2.33
C ALA A 135 3.74 -15.92 2.11
N LYS A 136 4.49 -16.80 2.77
CA LYS A 136 5.95 -16.90 2.64
C LYS A 136 6.38 -17.79 1.47
N THR A 137 5.47 -18.59 0.92
CA THR A 137 5.71 -19.45 -0.24
C THR A 137 4.53 -19.45 -1.22
N GLY A 138 4.82 -19.76 -2.48
CA GLY A 138 3.85 -19.93 -3.56
C GLY A 138 3.60 -18.67 -4.38
N THR A 139 2.41 -18.59 -4.95
CA THR A 139 1.95 -17.49 -5.82
C THR A 139 0.50 -17.09 -5.51
N ALA A 140 0.05 -15.96 -6.04
CA ALA A 140 -1.35 -15.57 -5.98
C ALA A 140 -2.24 -16.48 -6.83
N GLY A 141 -3.51 -16.61 -6.42
CA GLY A 141 -4.51 -17.41 -7.11
C GLY A 141 -4.88 -18.69 -6.37
N TYR A 142 -5.54 -19.59 -7.08
CA TYR A 142 -6.00 -20.87 -6.57
C TYR A 142 -6.16 -21.93 -7.67
N GLY A 143 -6.01 -23.20 -7.28
CA GLY A 143 -6.50 -24.39 -7.96
C GLY A 143 -5.73 -24.81 -9.21
N ASN A 144 -4.61 -24.15 -9.50
CA ASN A 144 -3.94 -24.31 -10.78
C ASN A 144 -2.45 -24.70 -10.65
N VAL A 145 -1.84 -24.70 -9.45
CA VAL A 145 -0.50 -25.31 -9.25
C VAL A 145 -0.59 -26.84 -9.00
N PRO A 146 0.40 -27.66 -9.41
CA PRO A 146 0.34 -29.13 -9.38
C PRO A 146 0.07 -29.74 -8.01
N ASP A 147 0.67 -29.18 -6.95
CA ASP A 147 0.51 -29.66 -5.58
C ASP A 147 -0.87 -29.32 -4.97
N GLN A 148 -1.74 -28.64 -5.75
CA GLN A 148 -3.06 -28.15 -5.33
C GLN A 148 -4.17 -28.46 -6.36
N ALA A 149 -3.84 -29.17 -7.44
CA ALA A 149 -4.76 -29.52 -8.50
C ALA A 149 -5.83 -30.52 -8.01
N SER A 150 -7.10 -30.23 -8.30
CA SER A 150 -8.21 -31.16 -8.02
C SER A 150 -8.15 -32.40 -8.92
N PHE A 151 -8.91 -33.48 -8.59
CA PHE A 151 -8.89 -34.76 -9.32
C PHE A 151 -8.98 -34.62 -10.85
N PHE A 152 -9.82 -33.70 -11.30
CA PHE A 152 -10.03 -33.41 -12.71
C PHE A 152 -8.92 -32.55 -13.34
N PHE A 153 -8.28 -31.66 -12.58
CA PHE A 153 -7.24 -30.76 -13.09
C PHE A 153 -5.87 -31.44 -13.17
N ALA A 154 -5.57 -32.40 -12.28
CA ALA A 154 -4.30 -33.11 -12.32
C ALA A 154 -4.15 -34.06 -13.52
N LEU A 155 -5.27 -34.54 -14.08
CA LEU A 155 -5.31 -35.26 -15.36
C LEU A 155 -4.82 -34.38 -16.52
N TYR A 156 -5.04 -33.06 -16.43
CA TYR A 156 -4.57 -32.07 -17.40
C TYR A 156 -3.10 -31.66 -17.16
N LEU A 157 -2.62 -31.71 -15.92
CA LEU A 157 -1.28 -31.28 -15.52
C LEU A 157 -0.25 -32.42 -15.38
N GLU A 158 -0.58 -33.65 -15.77
CA GLU A 158 0.28 -34.85 -15.67
C GLU A 158 0.79 -35.17 -14.25
N CYS A 159 0.03 -34.84 -13.19
CA CYS A 159 0.50 -35.05 -11.81
C CYS A 159 0.44 -36.53 -11.39
N THR A 160 1.34 -36.95 -10.49
CA THR A 160 1.46 -38.33 -9.97
C THR A 160 0.62 -38.55 -8.71
N LYS A 161 0.41 -39.83 -8.33
CA LYS A 161 -0.39 -40.20 -7.14
C LYS A 161 0.20 -39.73 -5.79
N ALA A 162 1.48 -39.32 -5.75
CA ALA A 162 2.13 -38.75 -4.58
C ALA A 162 1.79 -37.25 -4.38
N ASP A 163 1.43 -36.55 -5.45
CA ASP A 163 1.13 -35.10 -5.43
C ASP A 163 -0.22 -34.78 -4.74
N TRP A 164 -1.06 -35.79 -4.52
CA TRP A 164 -2.40 -35.67 -3.93
C TRP A 164 -2.43 -35.55 -2.40
N ILE A 165 -1.35 -35.97 -1.72
CA ILE A 165 -1.31 -36.08 -0.26
C ILE A 165 -0.96 -34.74 0.41
N MET A 166 -0.62 -33.69 -0.36
CA MET A 166 -0.18 -32.38 0.16
C MET A 166 -1.16 -31.23 -0.11
N GLN A 167 -2.44 -31.52 -0.36
CA GLN A 167 -3.43 -30.47 -0.65
C GLN A 167 -3.56 -29.48 0.53
N VAL A 168 -3.33 -28.22 0.21
CA VAL A 168 -3.54 -27.03 1.02
C VAL A 168 -4.83 -26.34 0.53
N GLY A 169 -5.90 -27.14 0.47
CA GLY A 169 -7.14 -26.73 -0.19
C GLY A 169 -6.90 -26.50 -1.69
N GLN A 170 -7.35 -25.36 -2.20
CA GLN A 170 -7.05 -24.89 -3.55
C GLN A 170 -6.00 -23.77 -3.56
N SER A 171 -5.33 -23.45 -2.45
CA SER A 171 -4.47 -22.28 -2.41
C SER A 171 -3.16 -22.48 -3.17
N ASN A 172 -2.81 -21.58 -4.10
CA ASN A 172 -1.50 -21.58 -4.75
C ASN A 172 -0.32 -21.18 -3.83
N ALA A 173 -0.59 -20.99 -2.54
CA ALA A 173 0.36 -20.51 -1.56
C ALA A 173 0.22 -21.25 -0.23
N ASP A 174 1.31 -21.32 0.50
CA ASP A 174 1.36 -21.90 1.85
C ASP A 174 2.22 -21.04 2.77
N ASN A 175 2.42 -21.50 4.01
CA ASN A 175 3.22 -20.82 5.02
C ASN A 175 2.75 -19.36 5.25
N PRO A 176 1.52 -19.14 5.75
CA PRO A 176 0.96 -17.81 5.95
C PRO A 176 1.85 -16.96 6.86
N ALA A 177 1.86 -15.67 6.57
CA ALA A 177 2.69 -14.72 7.26
C ALA A 177 1.87 -14.01 8.36
N PHE A 178 1.85 -14.63 9.54
CA PHE A 178 0.95 -14.29 10.65
C PHE A 178 1.31 -13.03 11.46
N THR A 179 2.58 -12.64 11.45
CA THR A 179 3.07 -11.49 12.22
C THR A 179 3.22 -10.28 11.30
N PRO A 180 2.60 -9.14 11.60
CA PRO A 180 2.80 -7.90 10.86
C PRO A 180 4.25 -7.42 10.88
N VAL A 181 4.62 -6.66 9.85
CA VAL A 181 5.90 -5.94 9.77
C VAL A 181 5.61 -4.45 9.65
N LEU A 182 6.22 -3.64 10.51
CA LEU A 182 6.18 -2.19 10.41
C LEU A 182 7.42 -1.71 9.66
N TYR A 183 7.21 -0.88 8.64
CA TYR A 183 8.25 -0.23 7.86
C TYR A 183 8.26 1.29 8.12
N ASP A 184 9.37 1.81 8.60
CA ASP A 184 9.59 3.25 8.79
C ASP A 184 10.43 3.82 7.62
N PRO A 185 9.82 4.54 6.67
CA PRO A 185 10.54 5.07 5.51
C PRO A 185 11.55 6.17 5.85
N ALA A 186 11.44 6.78 7.04
CA ALA A 186 12.32 7.84 7.53
C ALA A 186 13.52 7.30 8.32
N ALA A 187 13.46 6.05 8.80
CA ALA A 187 14.59 5.43 9.46
C ALA A 187 15.77 5.19 8.49
N PRO A 188 17.02 5.15 8.99
CA PRO A 188 18.18 4.77 8.19
C PRO A 188 18.01 3.40 7.54
N ALA A 189 18.60 3.23 6.36
CA ALA A 189 18.62 1.92 5.68
C ALA A 189 19.20 0.85 6.61
N GLY A 190 18.60 -0.35 6.60
CA GLY A 190 18.93 -1.44 7.51
C GLY A 190 18.25 -1.38 8.88
N SER A 191 17.55 -0.29 9.22
CA SER A 191 16.78 -0.15 10.47
C SER A 191 15.30 0.16 10.23
N ARG A 192 14.81 0.01 9.00
CA ARG A 192 13.45 0.40 8.62
C ARG A 192 12.38 -0.62 9.02
N PHE A 193 12.71 -1.89 9.22
CA PHE A 193 11.73 -2.94 9.50
C PHE A 193 11.72 -3.34 10.97
N SER A 194 10.53 -3.51 11.54
CA SER A 194 10.35 -4.07 12.87
C SER A 194 9.02 -4.82 13.00
N SER A 195 9.06 -6.00 13.62
CA SER A 195 7.87 -6.71 14.10
C SER A 195 7.77 -6.67 15.63
N ALA A 196 8.62 -5.89 16.30
CA ALA A 196 8.65 -5.82 17.75
C ALA A 196 7.32 -5.29 18.29
N GLY A 197 6.68 -6.08 19.17
CA GLY A 197 5.39 -5.73 19.78
C GLY A 197 4.18 -5.85 18.85
N MET A 198 4.34 -6.37 17.63
CA MET A 198 3.21 -6.64 16.73
C MET A 198 2.49 -7.93 17.17
N PRO A 199 1.13 -7.96 17.15
CA PRO A 199 0.38 -9.15 17.48
C PRO A 199 0.52 -10.21 16.38
N THR A 200 0.53 -11.49 16.75
CA THR A 200 0.47 -12.60 15.80
C THR A 200 -0.97 -13.12 15.74
N SER A 201 -1.57 -13.16 14.55
CA SER A 201 -2.87 -13.80 14.34
C SER A 201 -2.71 -15.30 14.11
N ASN A 202 -3.77 -16.08 14.34
CA ASN A 202 -3.87 -17.47 13.91
C ASN A 202 -4.75 -17.64 12.65
N ILE A 203 -5.23 -16.54 12.06
CA ILE A 203 -6.04 -16.52 10.85
C ILE A 203 -5.12 -16.36 9.63
N ALA A 204 -5.18 -17.31 8.70
CA ALA A 204 -4.42 -17.25 7.46
C ALA A 204 -5.08 -16.27 6.48
N ARG A 205 -4.47 -15.10 6.29
CA ARG A 205 -4.92 -14.08 5.34
C ARG A 205 -4.14 -14.24 4.04
N LEU A 206 -4.64 -15.03 3.10
CA LEU A 206 -3.98 -15.33 1.81
C LEU A 206 -4.64 -14.58 0.66
N TYR A 207 -4.78 -15.19 -0.52
CA TYR A 207 -5.49 -14.61 -1.65
C TYR A 207 -6.89 -14.13 -1.24
N HIS A 208 -7.34 -13.02 -1.82
CA HIS A 208 -8.56 -12.29 -1.46
C HIS A 208 -8.65 -11.82 0.01
N SER A 209 -7.53 -11.63 0.69
CA SER A 209 -7.51 -10.81 1.91
C SER A 209 -7.31 -9.33 1.55
N VAL A 210 -7.69 -8.46 2.50
CA VAL A 210 -7.57 -7.01 2.37
C VAL A 210 -7.18 -6.39 3.72
N SER A 211 -6.62 -5.19 3.68
CA SER A 211 -6.54 -4.32 4.86
C SER A 211 -6.72 -2.85 4.51
N THR A 212 -7.24 -2.07 5.47
CA THR A 212 -7.39 -0.61 5.33
C THR A 212 -7.33 0.08 6.68
N LEU A 213 -6.80 1.30 6.70
CA LEU A 213 -6.78 2.16 7.89
C LEU A 213 -8.20 2.69 8.16
N LEU A 214 -8.57 2.77 9.44
CA LEU A 214 -9.83 3.36 9.89
C LEU A 214 -9.61 4.79 10.41
N PRO A 215 -10.63 5.67 10.35
CA PRO A 215 -10.54 7.03 10.89
C PRO A 215 -10.13 7.12 12.37
N ASP A 216 -10.37 6.07 13.15
CA ASP A 216 -9.97 6.02 14.55
C ASP A 216 -8.50 5.60 14.75
N GLY A 217 -7.74 5.32 13.69
CA GLY A 217 -6.35 4.90 13.72
C GLY A 217 -6.11 3.39 13.82
N ARG A 218 -7.15 2.56 13.89
CA ARG A 218 -6.99 1.09 13.80
C ARG A 218 -6.83 0.67 12.34
N VAL A 219 -6.30 -0.52 12.11
CA VAL A 219 -6.29 -1.15 10.78
C VAL A 219 -7.28 -2.31 10.77
N MET A 220 -8.27 -2.25 9.89
CA MET A 220 -9.19 -3.36 9.63
C MET A 220 -8.51 -4.35 8.69
N ILE A 221 -8.61 -5.64 9.02
CA ILE A 221 -8.09 -6.76 8.23
C ILE A 221 -9.26 -7.73 8.02
N ALA A 222 -9.52 -8.09 6.76
CA ALA A 222 -10.69 -8.89 6.42
C ALA A 222 -10.40 -9.87 5.27
N GLY A 223 -11.32 -10.82 5.11
CA GLY A 223 -11.29 -11.82 4.06
C GLY A 223 -10.23 -12.89 4.25
N SER A 224 -10.42 -13.97 3.51
CA SER A 224 -9.44 -14.65 2.67
C SER A 224 -10.21 -15.72 1.94
N ASN A 225 -9.99 -15.88 0.65
CA ASN A 225 -10.57 -16.99 -0.07
C ASN A 225 -9.63 -17.45 -1.19
N PRO A 226 -8.61 -18.26 -0.87
CA PRO A 226 -7.75 -18.87 -1.87
C PRO A 226 -8.41 -20.13 -2.47
N ASN A 227 -9.70 -20.04 -2.80
CA ASN A 227 -10.51 -21.13 -3.36
C ASN A 227 -11.47 -20.58 -4.43
N ALA A 228 -11.88 -21.43 -5.35
CA ALA A 228 -12.82 -21.13 -6.44
C ALA A 228 -14.23 -20.79 -5.93
N ASP A 229 -14.63 -21.37 -4.80
CA ASP A 229 -15.92 -21.14 -4.15
C ASP A 229 -15.76 -21.21 -2.61
N VAL A 230 -16.86 -21.08 -1.87
CA VAL A 230 -16.91 -21.25 -0.43
C VAL A 230 -16.34 -22.62 -0.04
N SER A 231 -15.37 -22.59 0.87
CA SER A 231 -14.61 -23.78 1.27
C SER A 231 -14.45 -23.85 2.79
N SER A 232 -14.40 -25.08 3.31
CA SER A 232 -14.22 -25.38 4.74
C SER A 232 -12.92 -26.13 5.06
N VAL A 233 -12.08 -26.43 4.06
CA VAL A 233 -10.82 -27.16 4.24
C VAL A 233 -9.68 -26.23 4.71
N LYS A 234 -8.42 -26.71 4.75
CA LYS A 234 -7.26 -25.87 5.07
C LYS A 234 -7.28 -24.61 4.18
N TYR A 235 -7.14 -23.44 4.81
CA TYR A 235 -7.37 -22.13 4.20
C TYR A 235 -8.79 -21.94 3.64
N LYS A 236 -9.77 -22.29 4.50
CA LYS A 236 -11.20 -22.04 4.31
C LYS A 236 -11.50 -20.59 3.96
N THR A 237 -12.68 -20.37 3.41
CA THR A 237 -13.22 -19.01 3.23
C THR A 237 -13.36 -18.33 4.60
N GLU A 238 -12.69 -17.19 4.75
CA GLU A 238 -12.58 -16.46 6.00
C GLU A 238 -13.48 -15.23 6.00
N TYR A 239 -14.44 -15.21 6.92
CA TYR A 239 -15.44 -14.14 7.09
C TYR A 239 -15.15 -13.26 8.30
N GLN A 240 -14.28 -13.70 9.21
CA GLN A 240 -13.92 -12.95 10.40
C GLN A 240 -13.13 -11.70 10.01
N VAL A 241 -13.42 -10.61 10.72
CA VAL A 241 -12.70 -9.33 10.60
C VAL A 241 -11.86 -9.15 11.86
N GLU A 242 -10.61 -8.75 11.67
CA GLU A 242 -9.70 -8.37 12.75
C GLU A 242 -9.43 -6.87 12.71
N TYR A 243 -9.20 -6.29 13.89
CA TYR A 243 -8.76 -4.91 14.02
C TYR A 243 -7.41 -4.89 14.71
N LEU A 244 -6.38 -4.50 13.98
CA LEU A 244 -5.05 -4.30 14.54
C LEU A 244 -4.98 -2.91 15.16
N ASN A 245 -4.44 -2.84 16.39
CA ASN A 245 -4.10 -1.60 17.08
C ASN A 245 -2.60 -1.32 16.88
N PRO A 246 -2.20 -0.35 16.04
CA PRO A 246 -0.79 -0.01 15.90
C PRO A 246 -0.21 0.55 17.22
N PRO A 247 1.11 0.60 17.41
CA PRO A 247 1.73 0.95 18.70
C PRO A 247 1.25 2.28 19.30
N TYR A 248 0.90 3.27 18.47
CA TYR A 248 0.37 4.55 18.92
C TYR A 248 -1.02 4.47 19.58
N MET A 249 -1.77 3.39 19.37
CA MET A 249 -3.10 3.20 19.97
C MET A 249 -3.01 2.93 21.48
N MET A 250 -1.84 2.56 21.98
CA MET A 250 -1.57 2.34 23.41
C MET A 250 -1.12 3.61 24.14
N LYS A 251 -1.17 4.77 23.48
CA LYS A 251 -0.77 6.08 24.03
C LYS A 251 -2.00 6.95 24.26
N VAL A 252 -1.86 7.95 25.13
CA VAL A 252 -2.86 9.03 25.22
C VAL A 252 -2.76 9.86 23.94
N ARG A 253 -3.90 10.10 23.28
CA ARG A 253 -3.95 10.69 21.94
C ARG A 253 -4.40 12.15 21.97
N PRO A 254 -3.88 13.01 21.07
CA PRO A 254 -4.38 14.38 20.95
C PRO A 254 -5.79 14.41 20.35
N SER A 255 -6.49 15.54 20.51
CA SER A 255 -7.76 15.80 19.83
C SER A 255 -7.83 17.23 19.32
N TYR A 256 -8.77 17.50 18.40
CA TYR A 256 -8.95 18.82 17.84
C TYR A 256 -10.40 19.10 17.42
N THR A 257 -10.69 20.40 17.27
CA THR A 257 -11.94 20.95 16.75
C THR A 257 -11.66 22.13 15.81
N GLY A 258 -12.68 22.57 15.08
CA GLY A 258 -12.58 23.72 14.17
C GLY A 258 -12.14 23.37 12.74
N LEU A 259 -12.14 22.09 12.36
CA LEU A 259 -11.92 21.69 10.97
C LEU A 259 -13.12 22.14 10.12
N PRO A 260 -12.91 22.91 9.04
CA PRO A 260 -13.99 23.31 8.15
C PRO A 260 -14.53 22.11 7.36
N ARG A 261 -15.71 22.26 6.76
CA ARG A 261 -16.28 21.22 5.88
C ARG A 261 -15.51 21.12 4.56
N THR A 262 -15.04 22.26 4.05
CA THR A 262 -14.24 22.38 2.83
C THR A 262 -12.91 23.06 3.15
N TRP A 263 -11.84 22.65 2.46
CA TRP A 263 -10.51 23.23 2.63
C TRP A 263 -9.82 23.36 1.28
N ASN A 264 -9.61 24.61 0.84
CA ASN A 264 -9.02 24.90 -0.47
C ASN A 264 -7.51 24.72 -0.48
N TYR A 265 -6.96 24.54 -1.67
CA TYR A 265 -5.52 24.45 -1.90
C TYR A 265 -4.79 25.72 -1.42
N GLY A 266 -3.66 25.54 -0.72
CA GLY A 266 -2.86 26.61 -0.15
C GLY A 266 -3.52 27.42 0.98
N GLN A 267 -4.81 27.21 1.26
CA GLN A 267 -5.53 27.93 2.30
C GLN A 267 -4.99 27.56 3.68
N GLN A 268 -4.75 28.56 4.52
CA GLN A 268 -4.44 28.35 5.92
C GLN A 268 -5.71 28.24 6.77
N ILE A 269 -5.69 27.28 7.71
CA ILE A 269 -6.74 27.12 8.73
C ILE A 269 -6.08 27.08 10.11
N THR A 270 -6.87 27.33 11.15
CA THR A 270 -6.42 27.20 12.55
C THR A 270 -7.35 26.24 13.28
N LEU A 271 -6.78 25.18 13.84
CA LEU A 271 -7.51 24.22 14.68
C LEU A 271 -7.29 24.55 16.16
N MET A 272 -8.32 24.32 16.97
CA MET A 272 -8.18 24.24 18.42
C MET A 272 -7.73 22.82 18.77
N VAL A 273 -6.64 22.69 19.53
CA VAL A 273 -6.05 21.39 19.88
C VAL A 273 -6.07 21.16 21.38
N THR A 274 -6.28 19.91 21.77
CA THR A 274 -6.10 19.42 23.13
C THR A 274 -4.98 18.39 23.10
N LEU A 275 -3.86 18.73 23.74
CA LEU A 275 -2.65 17.93 23.74
C LEU A 275 -2.46 17.25 25.10
N PRO A 276 -2.08 15.97 25.15
CA PRO A 276 -1.81 15.30 26.42
C PRO A 276 -0.61 15.94 27.14
N VAL A 277 -0.84 16.48 28.33
CA VAL A 277 0.18 17.21 29.12
C VAL A 277 1.39 16.33 29.45
N SER A 278 1.14 15.04 29.69
CA SER A 278 2.17 14.05 30.06
C SER A 278 3.19 13.73 28.95
N MET A 279 2.93 14.16 27.70
CA MET A 279 3.76 13.75 26.56
C MET A 279 4.99 14.63 26.31
N GLY A 280 5.09 15.82 26.92
CA GLY A 280 6.22 16.73 26.66
C GLY A 280 6.39 17.02 25.16
N ILE A 281 5.38 17.60 24.51
CA ILE A 281 5.34 17.72 23.04
C ILE A 281 6.57 18.46 22.51
N THR A 282 7.34 17.77 21.66
CA THR A 282 8.50 18.29 20.93
C THR A 282 8.24 18.37 19.43
N THR A 283 7.36 17.52 18.90
CA THR A 283 6.99 17.54 17.48
C THR A 283 5.47 17.55 17.29
N MET A 284 5.03 18.31 16.29
CA MET A 284 3.66 18.33 15.79
C MET A 284 3.68 18.10 14.29
N SER A 285 2.77 17.29 13.79
CA SER A 285 2.56 17.13 12.35
C SER A 285 1.07 16.94 12.05
N VAL A 286 0.73 17.09 10.77
CA VAL A 286 -0.64 16.88 10.27
C VAL A 286 -0.57 15.99 9.05
N SER A 287 -1.35 14.91 9.07
CA SER A 287 -1.47 13.97 7.96
C SER A 287 -2.85 14.12 7.33
N LEU A 288 -2.86 14.54 6.07
CA LEU A 288 -4.04 14.54 5.21
C LEU A 288 -4.02 13.24 4.40
N MET A 289 -5.05 12.41 4.56
CA MET A 289 -5.02 11.05 4.03
C MET A 289 -6.26 10.70 3.21
N ASP A 290 -6.01 10.06 2.07
CA ASP A 290 -6.97 9.16 1.45
C ASP A 290 -6.67 7.74 1.94
N LEU A 291 -7.69 7.06 2.45
CA LEU A 291 -7.56 5.70 3.00
C LEU A 291 -7.60 4.66 1.89
N GLY A 292 -7.97 5.04 0.66
CA GLY A 292 -7.97 4.20 -0.53
C GLY A 292 -8.92 3.02 -0.48
N PHE A 293 -8.71 2.08 -1.40
CA PHE A 293 -9.38 0.78 -1.42
C PHE A 293 -8.37 -0.34 -1.72
N SER A 294 -8.50 -1.47 -1.02
CA SER A 294 -7.62 -2.63 -1.18
C SER A 294 -8.37 -3.81 -1.81
N THR A 295 -7.72 -4.44 -2.79
CA THR A 295 -8.13 -5.74 -3.31
C THR A 295 -6.95 -6.45 -3.95
N HIS A 296 -6.88 -7.79 -3.86
CA HIS A 296 -5.87 -8.61 -4.53
C HIS A 296 -4.41 -8.19 -4.26
N GLY A 297 -4.10 -7.68 -3.06
CA GLY A 297 -2.78 -7.18 -2.69
C GLY A 297 -2.40 -5.84 -3.35
N VAL A 298 -3.36 -5.15 -3.97
CA VAL A 298 -3.20 -3.81 -4.54
C VAL A 298 -4.03 -2.83 -3.73
N HIS A 299 -3.41 -1.75 -3.29
CA HIS A 299 -4.06 -0.67 -2.56
C HIS A 299 -4.08 0.59 -3.41
N MET A 300 -5.21 0.83 -4.07
CA MET A 300 -5.42 1.98 -4.94
C MET A 300 -5.82 3.21 -4.12
N ASP A 301 -5.55 4.39 -4.66
CA ASP A 301 -5.86 5.72 -4.13
C ASP A 301 -5.31 6.08 -2.74
N MET A 302 -4.76 5.12 -2.00
CA MET A 302 -4.12 5.37 -0.70
C MET A 302 -3.01 6.40 -0.82
N ARG A 303 -3.17 7.52 -0.11
CA ARG A 303 -2.26 8.66 -0.16
C ARG A 303 -2.16 9.30 1.20
N MET A 304 -0.94 9.67 1.59
CA MET A 304 -0.69 10.50 2.75
C MET A 304 0.11 11.73 2.33
N VAL A 305 -0.41 12.92 2.66
CA VAL A 305 0.28 14.20 2.50
C VAL A 305 0.49 14.80 3.89
N ARG A 306 1.75 14.96 4.27
CA ARG A 306 2.13 15.66 5.50
C ARG A 306 2.18 17.15 5.24
N LEU A 307 1.26 17.88 5.88
CA LEU A 307 1.06 19.31 5.68
C LEU A 307 1.95 20.14 6.60
N LYS A 308 2.30 21.35 6.15
CA LYS A 308 3.01 22.33 6.97
C LYS A 308 2.10 22.82 8.09
N CYS A 309 2.57 22.76 9.33
CA CYS A 309 1.83 23.25 10.49
C CYS A 309 2.73 23.94 11.52
N THR A 310 2.15 24.87 12.28
CA THR A 310 2.82 25.60 13.36
C THR A 310 1.95 25.57 14.61
N LEU A 311 2.49 25.02 15.70
CA LEU A 311 1.83 25.04 17.01
C LEU A 311 2.06 26.41 17.66
N SER A 312 0.99 27.01 18.19
CA SER A 312 1.08 28.26 18.96
C SER A 312 1.91 28.11 20.24
N SER A 313 2.48 29.21 20.72
CA SER A 313 3.23 29.25 21.99
C SER A 313 2.39 28.81 23.20
N SER A 314 1.07 29.08 23.18
CA SER A 314 0.12 28.61 24.19
C SER A 314 -0.19 27.12 24.10
N ARG A 315 0.23 26.45 23.02
CA ARG A 315 -0.05 25.05 22.68
C ARG A 315 -1.55 24.70 22.59
N ARG A 316 -2.40 25.71 22.34
CA ARG A 316 -3.86 25.55 22.25
C ARG A 316 -4.39 25.59 20.81
N THR A 317 -3.62 26.16 19.90
CA THR A 317 -3.99 26.25 18.48
C THR A 317 -2.87 25.73 17.58
N LEU A 318 -3.28 25.15 16.45
CA LEU A 318 -2.41 24.65 15.39
C LEU A 318 -2.81 25.31 14.07
N THR A 319 -1.94 26.14 13.50
CA THR A 319 -2.14 26.73 12.16
C THR A 319 -1.60 25.77 11.13
N ILE A 320 -2.36 25.49 10.07
CA ILE A 320 -2.03 24.48 9.05
C ILE A 320 -2.27 25.06 7.67
N THR A 321 -1.33 24.86 6.77
CA THR A 321 -1.48 25.18 5.34
C THR A 321 -2.01 23.96 4.60
N GLY A 322 -3.09 24.12 3.82
CA GLY A 322 -3.65 23.06 2.98
C GLY A 322 -2.66 22.58 1.90
N PRO A 323 -2.97 21.45 1.22
CA PRO A 323 -2.13 20.95 0.14
C PRO A 323 -1.97 22.03 -0.94
N PRO A 324 -0.82 22.10 -1.63
CA PRO A 324 -0.53 23.21 -2.54
C PRO A 324 -1.37 23.20 -3.81
N ASN A 325 -1.76 22.02 -4.30
CA ASN A 325 -2.52 21.83 -5.55
C ASN A 325 -3.13 20.42 -5.63
N ALA A 326 -3.93 20.20 -6.68
CA ALA A 326 -4.65 18.96 -6.96
C ALA A 326 -3.74 17.76 -7.32
N SER A 327 -2.53 18.01 -7.82
CA SER A 327 -1.57 16.94 -8.14
C SER A 327 -0.99 16.32 -6.86
N VAL A 328 -0.70 17.15 -5.85
CA VAL A 328 -0.22 16.67 -4.54
C VAL A 328 -1.31 15.96 -3.74
N TYR A 329 -2.55 16.47 -3.73
CA TYR A 329 -3.70 15.77 -3.17
C TYR A 329 -4.93 15.99 -4.07
N PRO A 330 -5.49 14.94 -4.69
CA PRO A 330 -6.65 15.08 -5.57
C PRO A 330 -7.87 15.70 -4.86
N PRO A 331 -8.71 16.50 -5.55
CA PRO A 331 -9.92 17.04 -4.96
C PRO A 331 -10.86 15.91 -4.54
N GLY A 332 -11.41 15.98 -3.34
CA GLY A 332 -12.22 14.89 -2.81
C GLY A 332 -12.20 14.80 -1.29
N PRO A 333 -12.86 13.76 -0.73
CA PRO A 333 -12.85 13.52 0.70
C PRO A 333 -11.43 13.21 1.19
N ALA A 334 -11.14 13.66 2.40
CA ALA A 334 -9.86 13.42 3.06
C ALA A 334 -10.05 13.26 4.55
N TRP A 335 -9.18 12.48 5.17
CA TRP A 335 -9.12 12.29 6.62
C TRP A 335 -7.94 13.07 7.19
N VAL A 336 -8.21 13.94 8.16
CA VAL A 336 -7.19 14.77 8.80
C VAL A 336 -6.82 14.19 10.15
N TYR A 337 -5.56 13.81 10.33
CA TYR A 337 -4.97 13.49 11.62
C TYR A 337 -4.07 14.63 12.07
N ILE A 338 -4.15 15.03 13.33
CA ILE A 338 -3.03 15.73 13.98
C ILE A 338 -2.21 14.72 14.76
N LEU A 339 -0.91 14.93 14.82
CA LEU A 339 0.00 14.06 15.55
C LEU A 339 0.84 14.87 16.52
N ALA A 340 0.97 14.36 17.74
CA ALA A 340 1.82 14.91 18.76
C ALA A 340 2.86 13.84 19.14
N ASN A 341 4.15 14.12 18.90
CA ASN A 341 5.23 13.13 19.06
C ASN A 341 4.96 11.80 18.33
N GLY A 342 4.36 11.86 17.13
CA GLY A 342 4.01 10.68 16.33
C GLY A 342 2.75 9.92 16.78
N VAL A 343 2.03 10.37 17.82
CA VAL A 343 0.76 9.78 18.24
C VAL A 343 -0.40 10.53 17.57
N PRO A 344 -1.23 9.86 16.74
CA PRO A 344 -2.29 10.52 16.02
C PRO A 344 -3.56 10.69 16.86
N SER A 345 -4.31 11.76 16.56
CA SER A 345 -5.71 11.90 16.99
C SER A 345 -6.61 10.89 16.31
N GLN A 346 -7.90 10.87 16.63
CA GLN A 346 -8.89 10.38 15.66
C GLN A 346 -8.97 11.36 14.49
N ALA A 347 -9.22 10.86 13.28
CA ALA A 347 -9.41 11.71 12.13
C ALA A 347 -10.82 12.27 12.04
N ARG A 348 -10.92 13.43 11.40
CA ARG A 348 -12.19 13.99 10.92
C ARG A 348 -12.10 14.17 9.41
N MET A 349 -13.24 13.98 8.77
CA MET A 349 -13.34 14.12 7.32
C MET A 349 -13.44 15.60 6.93
N VAL A 350 -12.82 15.96 5.81
CA VAL A 350 -12.93 17.26 5.14
C VAL A 350 -13.03 17.03 3.63
N LEU A 351 -13.65 17.94 2.90
CA LEU A 351 -13.60 17.97 1.44
C LEU A 351 -12.48 18.90 0.97
N ILE A 352 -11.49 18.35 0.26
CA ILE A 352 -10.40 19.14 -0.33
C ILE A 352 -10.85 19.72 -1.67
N GLY A 353 -10.61 21.02 -1.84
CA GLY A 353 -11.07 21.80 -2.98
C GLY A 353 -12.46 22.42 -2.77
N ASN A 354 -13.05 22.89 -3.86
CA ASN A 354 -14.31 23.63 -3.86
C ASN A 354 -15.56 22.74 -4.02
N GLY A 355 -15.39 21.42 -4.14
CA GLY A 355 -16.48 20.46 -4.31
C GLY A 355 -17.02 20.33 -5.75
N ASN A 356 -16.45 21.05 -6.71
CA ASN A 356 -16.75 20.83 -8.13
C ASN A 356 -16.05 19.57 -8.64
N SER A 357 -16.66 18.93 -9.64
CA SER A 357 -15.99 17.83 -10.36
C SER A 357 -14.66 18.30 -10.95
N PRO A 358 -13.64 17.43 -10.99
CA PRO A 358 -12.42 17.71 -11.75
C PRO A 358 -12.78 18.07 -13.20
N PRO A 359 -12.12 19.07 -13.81
CA PRO A 359 -12.32 19.34 -15.23
C PRO A 359 -11.89 18.13 -16.07
N VAL A 360 -12.62 17.87 -17.15
CA VAL A 360 -12.24 16.86 -18.14
C VAL A 360 -11.26 17.48 -19.13
N ASP A 361 -10.12 16.81 -19.35
CA ASP A 361 -9.17 17.21 -20.40
C ASP A 361 -9.50 16.47 -21.70
N GLN A 362 -10.34 17.10 -22.53
CA GLN A 362 -10.70 16.55 -23.83
C GLN A 362 -9.49 16.42 -24.76
N SER A 363 -8.51 17.33 -24.65
CA SER A 363 -7.33 17.29 -25.50
C SER A 363 -6.44 16.08 -25.22
N ALA A 364 -6.31 15.70 -23.95
CA ALA A 364 -5.63 14.48 -23.55
C ALA A 364 -6.37 13.22 -24.00
N ILE A 365 -7.71 13.22 -23.94
CA ILE A 365 -8.53 12.11 -24.46
C ILE A 365 -8.30 11.95 -25.98
N ASP A 366 -8.42 13.03 -26.73
CA ASP A 366 -8.25 13.03 -28.19
C ASP A 366 -6.82 12.58 -28.56
N ASN A 367 -5.82 13.06 -27.82
CA ASN A 367 -4.42 12.66 -27.99
C ASN A 367 -4.21 11.16 -27.71
N MET A 368 -4.79 10.64 -26.63
CA MET A 368 -4.74 9.21 -26.30
C MET A 368 -5.37 8.36 -27.42
N LEU A 369 -6.56 8.73 -27.90
CA LEU A 369 -7.27 8.00 -28.94
C LEU A 369 -6.55 8.04 -30.30
N ALA A 370 -5.94 9.18 -30.66
CA ALA A 370 -5.20 9.31 -31.91
C ALA A 370 -3.89 8.50 -31.94
N ASN A 371 -3.29 8.26 -30.78
CA ASN A 371 -1.94 7.67 -30.66
C ASN A 371 -1.94 6.25 -30.09
N THR A 372 -3.11 5.68 -29.75
CA THR A 372 -3.24 4.27 -29.32
C THR A 372 -3.78 3.45 -30.48
N GLY A 373 -2.97 2.56 -31.06
CA GLY A 373 -3.38 1.72 -32.18
C GLY A 373 -4.31 0.58 -31.75
N GLY A 374 -5.45 0.42 -32.45
CA GLY A 374 -6.40 -0.69 -32.25
C GLY A 374 -7.23 -0.60 -30.98
N PRO A 375 -8.23 0.31 -30.91
CA PRO A 375 -9.13 0.44 -29.75
C PRO A 375 -10.02 -0.78 -29.52
#